data_AF-A0A840VBC7-F1
#
_entry.id   AF-A0A840VBC7-F1
#
_cell.length_a   1.000
_cell.length_b   1.000
_cell.length_c   1.000
_cell.angle_alpha   90.00
_cell.angle_beta   90.00
_cell.angle_gamma   90.00
#
_symmetry.space_group_name_H-M   'P 1'
#
loop_
_entity.id
_entity.type
_entity.pdbx_description
1 polymer ?
#
loop_
_entity_poly.entity_id
_entity_poly.type
_entity_poly.pdbx_seq_one_letter_code
_entity_poly.pdbx_strand_id
1 'polypeptide(L)'
;MKFLNWRVLNEMKLGSCLCILGQLMLACPVLANPEESDRGDLMRSSFAYLKNGAEEAKVNPTIENVGGLARGIRKLGEKSIYPHEDREKVRASLIESIMMIPNFESFLIEGLEVKKLEWRSGIGYPHEYDVERVNVVKTLEAIPAPGSVRALGELLFDDSGVPYPIEENPDSWSPPENPVLAMRALTEILENPPLDAGELTPLEEVRIQLEAWRSWFDQVRAGRRSFRLKGSLQSYTLANPTDQKRPPAWETQRVNSNRRSISERRSTEAVNSPDSESNQRSVKIKYLILMVVGFAFVCHVLIVRCYKIKKLKGELVKRGARREG
;
A
#
# COMPACT_ATOMS: atom_id res chain seq x y z
N MET A 1 45.21 -24.99 12.39
CA MET A 1 44.01 -25.51 13.07
C MET A 1 43.65 -24.57 14.22
N LYS A 2 42.57 -23.81 14.09
CA LYS A 2 42.02 -22.97 15.16
C LYS A 2 40.67 -23.54 15.55
N PHE A 3 40.55 -24.05 16.78
CA PHE A 3 39.28 -24.49 17.35
C PHE A 3 38.40 -23.25 17.58
N LEU A 4 37.31 -23.12 16.81
CA LEU A 4 36.26 -22.16 17.13
C LEU A 4 35.51 -22.65 18.37
N ASN A 5 35.35 -21.74 19.31
CA ASN A 5 34.82 -21.97 20.65
C ASN A 5 33.31 -22.23 20.57
N TRP A 6 32.91 -23.50 20.66
CA TRP A 6 31.53 -23.99 20.57
C TRP A 6 30.59 -23.36 21.62
N ARG A 7 31.13 -22.81 22.71
CA ARG A 7 30.36 -22.08 23.74
C ARG A 7 29.72 -20.79 23.23
N VAL A 8 30.39 -20.04 22.35
CA VAL A 8 29.89 -18.75 21.85
C VAL A 8 28.71 -18.95 20.88
N LEU A 9 28.70 -20.07 20.15
CA LEU A 9 27.61 -20.43 19.22
C LEU A 9 26.34 -20.93 19.94
N ASN A 10 26.44 -21.41 21.18
CA ASN A 10 25.27 -21.85 21.96
C ASN A 10 24.59 -20.70 22.70
N GLU A 11 25.32 -19.68 23.16
CA GLU A 11 24.71 -18.52 23.82
C GLU A 11 23.97 -17.60 22.84
N MET A 12 24.42 -17.49 21.58
CA MET A 12 23.69 -16.75 20.56
C MET A 12 22.35 -17.40 20.16
N LYS A 13 22.21 -18.73 20.26
CA LYS A 13 20.96 -19.42 19.87
C LYS A 13 19.87 -19.36 20.94
N LEU A 14 20.22 -19.30 22.22
CA LEU A 14 19.24 -19.22 23.31
C LEU A 14 18.57 -17.83 23.40
N GLY A 15 19.31 -16.75 23.13
CA GLY A 15 18.73 -15.40 23.06
C GLY A 15 17.73 -15.24 21.93
N SER A 16 18.06 -15.76 20.74
CA SER A 16 17.16 -15.73 19.56
C SER A 16 15.91 -16.60 19.76
N CYS A 17 16.02 -17.75 20.44
CA CYS A 17 14.88 -18.61 20.72
C CYS A 17 13.87 -17.99 21.69
N LEU A 18 14.30 -17.17 22.66
CA LEU A 18 13.38 -16.48 23.57
C LEU A 18 12.63 -15.31 22.90
N CYS A 19 13.27 -14.57 22.00
CA CYS A 19 12.57 -13.59 21.15
C CYS A 19 11.57 -14.25 20.19
N ILE A 20 11.91 -15.43 19.64
CA ILE A 20 11.02 -16.22 18.77
C ILE A 20 9.86 -16.82 19.58
N LEU A 21 10.08 -17.29 20.81
CA LEU A 21 9.00 -17.77 21.70
C LEU A 21 8.06 -16.64 22.13
N GLY A 22 8.58 -15.44 22.41
CA GLY A 22 7.76 -14.24 22.64
C GLY A 22 6.94 -13.84 21.41
N GLN A 23 7.48 -14.02 20.20
CA GLN A 23 6.76 -13.77 18.95
C GLN A 23 5.77 -14.89 18.58
N LEU A 24 6.03 -16.15 18.94
CA LEU A 24 5.13 -17.30 18.73
C LEU A 24 3.96 -17.32 19.72
N MET A 25 4.16 -16.88 20.96
CA MET A 25 3.08 -16.70 21.94
C MET A 25 2.10 -15.58 21.52
N LEU A 26 2.52 -14.67 20.64
CA LEU A 26 1.67 -13.64 20.02
C LEU A 26 0.95 -14.12 18.74
N ALA A 27 1.20 -15.34 18.26
CA ALA A 27 0.73 -15.82 16.95
C ALA A 27 -0.41 -16.86 17.01
N CYS A 28 -0.71 -17.50 18.14
CA CYS A 28 -1.81 -18.48 18.22
C CYS A 28 -2.54 -18.52 19.57
N PRO A 29 -3.66 -17.80 19.74
CA PRO A 29 -4.62 -18.05 20.81
C PRO A 29 -5.72 -19.08 20.45
N VAL A 30 -5.59 -19.85 19.35
CA VAL A 30 -6.75 -20.50 18.70
C VAL A 30 -7.17 -21.87 19.26
N LEU A 31 -6.43 -22.52 20.17
CA LEU A 31 -6.71 -23.93 20.51
C LEU A 31 -7.11 -24.26 21.95
N ALA A 32 -7.21 -23.28 22.84
CA ALA A 32 -7.93 -23.40 24.08
C ALA A 32 -8.90 -22.23 24.13
N ASN A 33 -10.20 -22.45 24.37
CA ASN A 33 -11.10 -21.38 24.80
C ASN A 33 -10.64 -21.01 26.22
N PRO A 34 -9.79 -19.99 26.41
CA PRO A 34 -9.47 -19.55 27.75
C PRO A 34 -10.77 -18.95 28.30
N GLU A 35 -11.00 -19.05 29.60
CA GLU A 35 -12.09 -18.28 30.20
C GLU A 35 -11.90 -16.80 29.82
N GLU A 36 -13.00 -16.07 29.56
CA GLU A 36 -12.94 -14.68 29.06
C GLU A 36 -12.06 -13.76 29.94
N SER A 37 -11.94 -14.09 31.24
CA SER A 37 -11.05 -13.43 32.20
C SER A 37 -9.57 -13.51 31.79
N ASP A 38 -9.07 -14.70 31.43
CA ASP A 38 -7.67 -14.93 31.07
C ASP A 38 -7.27 -14.17 29.79
N ARG A 39 -8.22 -14.04 28.85
CA ARG A 39 -8.02 -13.29 27.61
C ARG A 39 -7.86 -11.79 27.89
N GLY A 40 -8.62 -11.25 28.84
CA GLY A 40 -8.51 -9.86 29.26
C GLY A 40 -7.12 -9.54 29.82
N ASP A 41 -6.62 -10.38 30.72
CA ASP A 41 -5.30 -10.18 31.36
C ASP A 41 -4.14 -10.32 30.38
N LEU A 42 -4.21 -11.27 29.45
CA LEU A 42 -3.23 -11.40 28.37
C LEU A 42 -3.16 -10.15 27.48
N MET A 43 -4.32 -9.54 27.18
CA MET A 43 -4.40 -8.30 26.40
C MET A 43 -3.82 -7.11 27.18
N ARG A 44 -4.13 -6.98 28.48
CA ARG A 44 -3.57 -5.93 29.34
C ARG A 44 -2.04 -6.05 29.43
N SER A 45 -1.52 -7.27 29.59
CA SER A 45 -0.08 -7.55 29.60
C SER A 45 0.57 -7.18 28.25
N SER A 46 -0.08 -7.54 27.14
CA SER A 46 0.38 -7.15 25.79
C SER A 46 0.40 -5.63 25.60
N PHE A 47 -0.59 -4.91 26.13
CA PHE A 47 -0.63 -3.45 26.08
C PHE A 47 0.47 -2.82 26.94
N ALA A 48 0.77 -3.38 28.11
CA ALA A 48 1.89 -2.93 28.93
C ALA A 48 3.23 -3.13 28.21
N TYR A 49 3.42 -4.28 27.56
CA TYR A 49 4.61 -4.55 26.74
C TYR A 49 4.77 -3.53 25.61
N LEU A 50 3.69 -3.24 24.86
CA LEU A 50 3.73 -2.25 23.78
C LEU A 50 4.05 -0.83 24.28
N LYS A 51 3.50 -0.44 25.43
CA LYS A 51 3.81 0.86 26.05
C LYS A 51 5.27 0.95 26.49
N ASN A 52 5.81 -0.10 27.11
CA ASN A 52 7.22 -0.14 27.48
C ASN A 52 8.13 -0.06 26.26
N GLY A 53 7.80 -0.77 25.17
CA GLY A 53 8.53 -0.67 23.91
C GLY A 53 8.44 0.72 23.28
N ALA A 54 7.34 1.46 23.48
CA ALA A 54 7.22 2.84 23.03
C ALA A 54 8.14 3.78 23.83
N GLU A 55 8.24 3.60 25.15
CA GLU A 55 9.20 4.33 25.98
C GLU A 55 10.65 4.04 25.57
N GLU A 56 10.97 2.77 25.29
CA GLU A 56 12.28 2.36 24.81
C GLU A 56 12.63 2.99 23.46
N ALA A 57 11.70 2.97 22.49
CA ALA A 57 11.90 3.55 21.17
C ALA A 57 12.14 5.08 21.21
N LYS A 58 11.53 5.79 22.18
CA LYS A 58 11.78 7.23 22.37
C LYS A 58 13.18 7.51 22.89
N VAL A 59 13.72 6.64 23.74
CA VAL A 59 15.07 6.80 24.33
C VAL A 59 16.15 6.32 23.36
N ASN A 60 15.89 5.23 22.64
CA ASN A 60 16.82 4.60 21.71
C ASN A 60 16.11 4.25 20.39
N PRO A 61 15.95 5.24 19.48
CA PRO A 61 15.29 5.01 18.20
C PRO A 61 16.21 4.23 17.26
N THR A 62 16.01 2.92 17.19
CA THR A 62 16.64 2.02 16.23
C THR A 62 15.60 1.51 15.23
N ILE A 63 16.03 0.96 14.09
CA ILE A 63 15.13 0.31 13.12
C ILE A 63 14.26 -0.74 13.81
N GLU A 64 14.84 -1.53 14.72
CA GLU A 64 14.13 -2.57 15.45
C GLU A 64 13.09 -2.00 16.42
N ASN A 65 13.47 -0.99 17.22
CA ASN A 65 12.57 -0.40 18.22
C ASN A 65 11.41 0.36 17.56
N VAL A 66 11.71 1.17 16.54
CA VAL A 66 10.68 1.89 15.77
C VAL A 66 9.81 0.91 14.98
N GLY A 67 10.40 -0.13 14.40
CA GLY A 67 9.68 -1.21 13.71
C GLY A 67 8.75 -2.01 14.64
N GLY A 68 9.17 -2.26 15.89
CA GLY A 68 8.36 -2.87 16.94
C GLY A 68 7.15 -2.00 17.31
N LEU A 69 7.37 -0.70 17.50
CA LEU A 69 6.30 0.27 17.77
C LEU A 69 5.30 0.35 16.60
N ALA A 70 5.80 0.47 15.37
CA ALA A 70 5.01 0.45 14.14
C ALA A 70 4.14 -0.81 14.04
N ARG A 71 4.71 -1.99 14.35
CA ARG A 71 3.98 -3.27 14.37
C ARG A 71 2.85 -3.24 15.39
N GLY A 72 3.07 -2.66 16.57
CA GLY A 72 2.03 -2.43 17.58
C GLY A 72 0.88 -1.58 17.06
N ILE A 73 1.18 -0.44 16.42
CA ILE A 73 0.17 0.47 15.84
C ILE A 73 -0.72 -0.25 14.81
N ARG A 74 -0.12 -1.04 13.92
CA ARG A 74 -0.85 -1.81 12.90
C ARG A 74 -1.75 -2.87 13.52
N LYS A 75 -1.16 -3.72 14.37
CA LYS A 75 -1.88 -4.82 15.03
C LYS A 75 -3.08 -4.33 15.83
N LEU A 76 -2.94 -3.22 16.55
CA LEU A 76 -4.05 -2.63 17.29
C LEU A 76 -5.10 -1.99 16.37
N GLY A 77 -4.78 -1.66 15.11
CA GLY A 77 -5.77 -1.21 14.13
C GLY A 77 -6.76 -2.30 13.74
N GLU A 78 -6.38 -3.57 13.85
CA GLU A 78 -7.19 -4.73 13.43
C GLU A 78 -8.02 -5.31 14.57
N LYS A 79 -9.34 -5.10 14.52
CA LYS A 79 -10.26 -5.46 15.63
C LYS A 79 -10.33 -6.97 15.85
N SER A 80 -10.16 -7.73 14.76
CA SER A 80 -10.09 -9.19 14.77
C SER A 80 -8.88 -9.72 15.55
N ILE A 81 -7.76 -9.00 15.55
CA ILE A 81 -6.53 -9.42 16.25
C ILE A 81 -6.61 -9.07 17.74
N TYR A 82 -7.03 -7.85 18.07
CA TYR A 82 -7.11 -7.37 19.46
C TYR A 82 -8.55 -6.95 19.82
N PRO A 83 -9.48 -7.87 20.13
CA PRO A 83 -10.86 -7.50 20.47
C PRO A 83 -10.99 -7.01 21.92
N HIS A 84 -10.34 -5.89 22.26
CA HIS A 84 -10.39 -5.27 23.58
C HIS A 84 -10.78 -3.79 23.47
N GLU A 85 -11.56 -3.27 24.42
CA GLU A 85 -12.10 -1.90 24.40
C GLU A 85 -11.00 -0.82 24.44
N ASP A 86 -9.97 -1.00 25.27
CA ASP A 86 -8.83 -0.07 25.38
C ASP A 86 -7.92 0.01 24.14
N ARG A 87 -8.13 -0.85 23.13
CA ARG A 87 -7.24 -0.98 21.97
C ARG A 87 -6.99 0.35 21.24
N GLU A 88 -8.05 1.11 20.94
CA GLU A 88 -7.90 2.39 20.22
C GLU A 88 -7.17 3.44 21.07
N LYS A 89 -7.40 3.41 22.39
CA LYS A 89 -6.71 4.29 23.34
C LYS A 89 -5.21 3.97 23.40
N VAL A 90 -4.86 2.69 23.45
CA VAL A 90 -3.45 2.26 23.41
C VAL A 90 -2.83 2.60 22.06
N ARG A 91 -3.53 2.33 20.94
CA ARG A 91 -3.07 2.66 19.59
C ARG A 91 -2.80 4.15 19.43
N ALA A 92 -3.70 5.01 19.90
CA ALA A 92 -3.51 6.46 19.88
C ALA A 92 -2.25 6.88 20.66
N SER A 93 -2.01 6.29 21.83
CA SER A 93 -0.79 6.54 22.62
C SER A 93 0.49 6.07 21.92
N LEU A 94 0.45 4.95 21.18
CA LEU A 94 1.59 4.51 20.36
C LEU A 94 1.84 5.45 19.17
N ILE A 95 0.77 5.94 18.52
CA ILE A 95 0.86 6.94 17.43
C ILE A 95 1.47 8.24 17.94
N GLU A 96 1.03 8.73 19.10
CA GLU A 96 1.64 9.90 19.74
C GLU A 96 3.13 9.66 20.03
N SER A 97 3.47 8.49 20.57
CA SER A 97 4.85 8.14 20.91
C SER A 97 5.78 8.07 19.69
N ILE A 98 5.34 7.46 18.58
CA ILE A 98 6.16 7.39 17.37
C ILE A 98 6.32 8.77 16.71
N MET A 99 5.32 9.65 16.82
CA MET A 99 5.41 11.03 16.32
C MET A 99 6.37 11.90 17.13
N MET A 100 6.71 11.52 18.38
CA MET A 100 7.74 12.18 19.18
C MET A 100 9.16 11.80 18.75
N ILE A 101 9.33 10.72 17.97
CA ILE A 101 10.64 10.29 17.46
C ILE A 101 10.99 11.14 16.22
N PRO A 102 12.07 11.94 16.25
CA PRO A 102 12.45 12.75 15.10
C PRO A 102 12.75 11.88 13.88
N ASN A 103 12.16 12.23 12.74
CA ASN A 103 12.33 11.50 11.47
C ASN A 103 12.00 10.00 11.56
N PHE A 104 10.99 9.60 12.36
CA PHE A 104 10.59 8.20 12.52
C PHE A 104 10.40 7.48 11.17
N GLU A 105 9.93 8.20 10.14
CA GLU A 105 9.72 7.67 8.81
C GLU A 105 11.01 7.16 8.16
N SER A 106 12.16 7.76 8.49
CA SER A 106 13.46 7.36 7.95
C SER A 106 13.86 5.97 8.45
N PHE A 107 13.58 5.64 9.72
CA PHE A 107 13.82 4.30 10.25
C PHE A 107 12.97 3.23 9.57
N LEU A 108 11.72 3.57 9.22
CA LEU A 108 10.82 2.66 8.51
C LEU A 108 11.29 2.42 7.07
N ILE A 109 11.68 3.49 6.37
CA ILE A 109 12.21 3.39 5.00
C ILE A 109 13.56 2.67 4.98
N GLU A 110 14.44 2.94 5.95
CA GLU A 110 15.72 2.24 6.07
C GLU A 110 15.52 0.74 6.31
N GLY A 111 14.60 0.36 7.21
CA GLY A 111 14.23 -1.05 7.42
C GLY A 111 13.69 -1.73 6.16
N LEU A 112 12.88 -1.02 5.37
CA LEU A 112 12.39 -1.50 4.07
C LEU A 112 13.52 -1.72 3.07
N GLU A 113 14.45 -0.77 2.96
CA GLU A 113 15.60 -0.87 2.05
C GLU A 113 16.56 -1.99 2.46
N VAL A 114 16.74 -2.26 3.76
CA VAL A 114 17.47 -3.44 4.24
C VAL A 114 16.81 -4.72 3.73
N LYS A 115 15.48 -4.86 3.88
CA LYS A 115 14.74 -6.05 3.41
C LYS A 115 14.78 -6.21 1.90
N LYS A 116 14.72 -5.09 1.16
CA LYS A 116 14.88 -5.05 -0.30
C LYS A 116 16.26 -5.54 -0.72
N LEU A 117 17.32 -5.11 -0.02
CA LEU A 117 18.69 -5.53 -0.27
C LEU A 117 18.89 -7.02 0.04
N GLU A 118 18.37 -7.52 1.17
CA GLU A 118 18.42 -8.94 1.54
C GLU A 118 17.79 -9.82 0.45
N TRP A 119 16.60 -9.44 -0.01
CA TRP A 119 15.91 -10.14 -1.11
C TRP A 119 16.73 -10.10 -2.41
N ARG A 120 17.18 -8.91 -2.85
CA ARG A 120 17.97 -8.76 -4.08
C ARG A 120 19.32 -9.49 -4.04
N SER A 121 19.88 -9.68 -2.85
CA SER A 121 21.14 -10.40 -2.64
C SER A 121 20.94 -11.92 -2.51
N GLY A 122 19.69 -12.41 -2.55
CA GLY A 122 19.37 -13.83 -2.36
C GLY A 122 19.52 -14.33 -0.92
N ILE A 123 19.69 -13.44 0.05
CA ILE A 123 19.81 -13.78 1.48
C ILE A 123 18.42 -13.91 2.10
N GLY A 124 17.48 -13.05 1.71
CA GLY A 124 16.10 -13.01 2.20
C GLY A 124 15.09 -13.57 1.21
N TYR A 125 13.90 -13.89 1.71
CA TYR A 125 12.82 -14.37 0.84
C TYR A 125 12.02 -13.19 0.24
N PRO A 126 11.53 -13.34 -1.00
CA PRO A 126 10.72 -12.29 -1.64
C PRO A 126 9.45 -11.92 -0.84
N HIS A 127 8.82 -12.89 -0.17
CA HIS A 127 7.65 -12.65 0.66
C HIS A 127 7.94 -11.81 1.92
N GLU A 128 9.15 -11.87 2.48
CA GLU A 128 9.52 -11.05 3.64
C GLU A 128 9.62 -9.57 3.25
N TYR A 129 10.19 -9.29 2.07
CA TYR A 129 10.20 -7.94 1.52
C TYR A 129 8.78 -7.44 1.25
N ASP A 130 7.91 -8.25 0.65
CA ASP A 130 6.53 -7.84 0.38
C ASP A 130 5.75 -7.55 1.67
N VAL A 131 5.89 -8.41 2.69
CA VAL A 131 5.29 -8.19 4.01
C VAL A 131 5.79 -6.89 4.64
N GLU A 132 7.10 -6.62 4.59
CA GLU A 132 7.65 -5.40 5.18
C GLU A 132 7.18 -4.14 4.43
N ARG A 133 7.14 -4.21 3.11
CA ARG A 133 6.65 -3.13 2.24
C ARG A 133 5.21 -2.75 2.55
N VAL A 134 4.32 -3.73 2.65
CA VAL A 134 2.91 -3.51 3.05
C VAL A 134 2.84 -2.96 4.47
N ASN A 135 3.65 -3.50 5.39
CA ASN A 135 3.72 -3.05 6.78
C ASN A 135 4.16 -1.58 6.91
N VAL A 136 5.21 -1.16 6.20
CA VAL A 136 5.70 0.21 6.23
C VAL A 136 4.63 1.16 5.70
N VAL A 137 4.03 0.86 4.54
CA VAL A 137 2.97 1.71 3.98
C VAL A 137 1.76 1.81 4.92
N LYS A 138 1.29 0.69 5.47
CA LYS A 138 0.16 0.68 6.43
C LYS A 138 0.46 1.44 7.72
N THR A 139 1.72 1.48 8.13
CA THR A 139 2.14 2.28 9.29
C THR A 139 2.11 3.76 8.97
N LEU A 140 2.68 4.16 7.83
CA LEU A 140 2.69 5.55 7.37
C LEU A 140 1.26 6.07 7.11
N GLU A 141 0.37 5.23 6.61
CA GLU A 141 -1.08 5.49 6.48
C GLU A 141 -1.74 5.74 7.85
N ALA A 142 -1.37 4.96 8.87
CA ALA A 142 -1.95 5.09 10.21
C ALA A 142 -1.45 6.32 11.00
N ILE A 143 -0.35 6.94 10.57
CA ILE A 143 0.27 8.09 11.25
C ILE A 143 0.18 9.30 10.32
N PRO A 144 -0.91 10.09 10.37
CA PRO A 144 -1.06 11.25 9.51
C PRO A 144 -0.12 12.37 9.98
N ALA A 145 1.10 12.38 9.43
CA ALA A 145 2.14 13.36 9.72
C ALA A 145 2.84 13.81 8.42
N PRO A 146 3.45 15.02 8.39
CA PRO A 146 4.22 15.48 7.24
C PRO A 146 5.35 14.52 6.83
N GLY A 147 6.01 13.88 7.81
CA GLY A 147 7.01 12.84 7.58
C GLY A 147 6.44 11.64 6.81
N SER A 148 5.23 11.20 7.15
CA SER A 148 4.54 10.13 6.41
C SER A 148 4.23 10.51 4.98
N VAL A 149 3.76 11.75 4.73
CA VAL A 149 3.51 12.24 3.37
C VAL A 149 4.81 12.30 2.56
N ARG A 150 5.93 12.71 3.19
CA ARG A 150 7.25 12.70 2.56
C ARG A 150 7.66 11.28 2.15
N ALA A 151 7.65 10.34 3.09
CA ALA A 151 8.07 8.96 2.85
C ALA A 151 7.18 8.24 1.82
N LEU A 152 5.85 8.36 1.94
CA LEU A 152 4.92 7.82 0.95
C LEU A 152 5.10 8.47 -0.42
N GLY A 153 5.38 9.77 -0.47
CA GLY A 153 5.62 10.48 -1.71
C GLY A 153 6.88 10.01 -2.44
N GLU A 154 7.96 9.69 -1.73
CA GLU A 154 9.16 9.06 -2.32
C GLU A 154 8.83 7.64 -2.84
N LEU A 155 8.00 6.87 -2.14
CA LEU A 155 7.54 5.54 -2.59
C LEU A 155 6.67 5.60 -3.87
N LEU A 156 6.13 6.76 -4.26
CA LEU A 156 5.47 6.93 -5.57
C LEU A 156 6.44 6.75 -6.75
N PHE A 157 7.73 6.96 -6.53
CA PHE A 157 8.78 6.85 -7.54
C PHE A 157 9.56 5.54 -7.42
N ASP A 158 9.26 4.72 -6.41
CA ASP A 158 9.91 3.42 -6.25
C ASP A 158 9.26 2.37 -7.15
N ASP A 159 9.67 2.36 -8.42
CA ASP A 159 9.29 1.35 -9.40
C ASP A 159 10.08 0.03 -9.21
N SER A 160 10.69 -0.18 -8.03
CA SER A 160 11.21 -1.50 -7.71
C SER A 160 10.04 -2.48 -7.68
N GLY A 161 9.97 -3.29 -8.74
CA GLY A 161 8.86 -4.20 -8.98
C GLY A 161 8.57 -5.08 -7.77
N VAL A 162 7.33 -5.56 -7.71
CA VAL A 162 6.92 -6.51 -6.71
C VAL A 162 7.80 -7.76 -6.84
N PRO A 163 8.21 -8.39 -5.72
CA PRO A 163 9.02 -9.60 -5.73
C PRO A 163 8.46 -10.78 -6.54
N TYR A 164 7.22 -10.68 -7.00
CA TYR A 164 6.53 -11.69 -7.78
C TYR A 164 6.05 -11.13 -9.12
N PRO A 165 6.47 -11.75 -10.22
CA PRO A 165 5.55 -12.27 -11.21
C PRO A 165 5.31 -13.74 -10.86
N ILE A 166 4.09 -14.09 -10.42
CA ILE A 166 3.69 -15.49 -10.38
C ILE A 166 3.60 -15.95 -11.84
N GLU A 167 4.39 -16.96 -12.20
CA GLU A 167 4.36 -17.58 -13.52
C GLU A 167 2.92 -18.03 -13.92
N GLU A 168 2.64 -17.89 -15.23
CA GLU A 168 1.60 -18.49 -16.10
C GLU A 168 0.13 -18.59 -15.66
N ASN A 169 -0.22 -18.36 -14.40
CA ASN A 169 -1.61 -18.38 -13.98
C ASN A 169 -2.20 -16.95 -14.01
N PRO A 170 -2.99 -16.57 -15.03
CA PRO A 170 -3.62 -15.26 -15.11
C PRO A 170 -4.56 -14.97 -13.93
N ASP A 171 -4.92 -15.98 -13.15
CA ASP A 171 -5.78 -15.86 -11.96
C ASP A 171 -4.96 -15.64 -10.66
N SER A 172 -3.63 -15.62 -10.74
CA SER A 172 -2.79 -15.42 -9.57
C SER A 172 -2.79 -13.94 -9.14
N TRP A 173 -3.26 -13.69 -7.92
CA TRP A 173 -3.27 -12.36 -7.33
C TRP A 173 -1.83 -11.84 -7.22
N SER A 174 -1.51 -10.81 -8.00
CA SER A 174 -0.24 -10.11 -7.89
C SER A 174 -0.37 -8.99 -6.85
N PRO A 175 0.55 -8.88 -5.88
CA PRO A 175 0.53 -7.76 -4.95
C PRO A 175 0.62 -6.43 -5.72
N PRO A 176 0.00 -5.35 -5.23
CA PRO A 176 0.12 -4.03 -5.85
C PRO A 176 1.55 -3.48 -5.70
N GLU A 177 2.08 -2.80 -6.71
CA GLU A 177 3.40 -2.15 -6.66
C GLU A 177 3.48 -1.03 -5.60
N ASN A 178 4.71 -0.61 -5.24
CA ASN A 178 4.94 0.47 -4.27
C ASN A 178 4.22 1.76 -4.59
N PRO A 179 4.24 2.26 -5.84
CA PRO A 179 3.54 3.48 -6.17
C PRO A 179 2.04 3.37 -5.92
N VAL A 180 1.44 2.21 -6.19
CA VAL A 180 0.01 1.97 -5.99
C VAL A 180 -0.35 1.93 -4.49
N LEU A 181 0.46 1.24 -3.68
CA LEU A 181 0.28 1.22 -2.23
C LEU A 181 0.41 2.63 -1.62
N ALA A 182 1.44 3.36 -2.02
CA ALA A 182 1.70 4.72 -1.55
C ALA A 182 0.58 5.69 -1.94
N MET A 183 0.13 5.63 -3.19
CA MET A 183 -1.01 6.41 -3.69
C MET A 183 -2.28 6.19 -2.85
N ARG A 184 -2.61 4.93 -2.57
CA ARG A 184 -3.78 4.59 -1.74
C ARG A 184 -3.62 5.13 -0.32
N ALA A 185 -2.46 4.94 0.31
CA ALA A 185 -2.18 5.46 1.64
C ALA A 185 -2.25 7.00 1.69
N LEU A 186 -1.72 7.69 0.68
CA LEU A 186 -1.82 9.15 0.57
C LEU A 186 -3.26 9.64 0.42
N THR A 187 -4.09 8.91 -0.32
CA THR A 187 -5.54 9.18 -0.43
C THR A 187 -6.22 9.06 0.93
N GLU A 188 -5.78 8.12 1.76
CA GLU A 188 -6.35 7.93 3.10
C GLU A 188 -5.95 9.03 4.10
N ILE A 189 -4.75 9.58 4.02
CA ILE A 189 -4.27 10.58 5.00
C ILE A 189 -4.49 12.04 4.57
N LEU A 190 -4.73 12.32 3.29
CA LEU A 190 -4.88 13.69 2.76
C LEU A 190 -6.35 14.13 2.67
N GLU A 191 -6.63 15.40 3.01
CA GLU A 191 -8.00 15.96 2.94
C GLU A 191 -8.44 16.27 1.50
N ASN A 192 -7.50 16.61 0.62
CA ASN A 192 -7.79 16.98 -0.78
C ASN A 192 -6.76 16.29 -1.72
N PRO A 193 -6.89 14.98 -1.96
CA PRO A 193 -6.02 14.27 -2.89
C PRO A 193 -6.17 14.83 -4.33
N PRO A 194 -5.14 14.74 -5.19
CA PRO A 194 -5.21 15.20 -6.58
C PRO A 194 -6.28 14.47 -7.41
N LEU A 195 -6.48 13.19 -7.13
CA LEU A 195 -7.52 12.35 -7.69
C LEU A 195 -8.03 11.43 -6.57
N ASP A 196 -9.34 11.28 -6.47
CA ASP A 196 -9.92 10.25 -5.61
C ASP A 196 -9.57 8.89 -6.19
N ALA A 197 -8.95 8.02 -5.38
CA ALA A 197 -8.78 6.62 -5.71
C ALA A 197 -10.16 5.93 -5.63
N GLY A 198 -11.02 6.18 -6.61
CA GLY A 198 -12.31 5.51 -6.75
C GLY A 198 -12.16 3.99 -6.88
N GLU A 199 -13.28 3.28 -6.75
CA GLU A 199 -13.34 1.82 -6.86
C GLU A 199 -12.70 1.30 -8.16
N LEU A 200 -11.84 0.28 -8.01
CA LEU A 200 -11.34 -0.65 -9.03
C LEU A 200 -11.29 -0.07 -10.46
N THR A 201 -10.37 0.87 -10.65
CA THR A 201 -10.09 1.45 -11.95
C THR A 201 -9.26 0.47 -12.82
N PRO A 202 -9.55 0.32 -14.12
CA PRO A 202 -8.71 -0.40 -15.06
C PRO A 202 -7.22 -0.05 -14.94
N LEU A 203 -6.32 -0.99 -15.28
CA LEU A 203 -4.87 -0.80 -15.15
C LEU A 203 -4.35 0.50 -15.81
N GLU A 204 -4.93 0.88 -16.95
CA GLU A 204 -4.57 2.11 -17.66
C GLU A 204 -4.93 3.38 -16.86
N GLU A 205 -6.04 3.36 -16.14
CA GLU A 205 -6.46 4.46 -15.27
C GLU A 205 -5.55 4.56 -14.03
N VAL A 206 -5.04 3.44 -13.51
CA VAL A 206 -4.05 3.45 -12.43
C VAL A 206 -2.79 4.17 -12.85
N ARG A 207 -2.30 3.98 -14.09
CA ARG A 207 -1.11 4.69 -14.60
C ARG A 207 -1.33 6.20 -14.67
N ILE A 208 -2.47 6.63 -15.21
CA ILE A 208 -2.85 8.05 -15.27
C ILE A 208 -2.93 8.65 -13.86
N GLN A 209 -3.52 7.91 -12.91
CA GLN A 209 -3.56 8.34 -11.51
C GLN A 209 -2.16 8.49 -10.92
N LEU A 210 -1.27 7.51 -11.12
CA LEU A 210 0.11 7.57 -10.64
C LEU A 210 0.87 8.78 -11.19
N GLU A 211 0.71 9.11 -12.47
CA GLU A 211 1.32 10.32 -13.06
C GLU A 211 0.80 11.61 -12.42
N ALA A 212 -0.51 11.69 -12.16
CA ALA A 212 -1.10 12.84 -11.47
C ALA A 212 -0.58 12.96 -10.03
N TRP A 213 -0.42 11.83 -9.33
CA TRP A 213 0.13 11.78 -7.97
C TRP A 213 1.62 12.13 -7.92
N ARG A 214 2.43 11.64 -8.85
CA ARG A 214 3.84 12.01 -9.00
C ARG A 214 3.99 13.50 -9.28
N SER A 215 3.22 14.03 -10.23
CA SER A 215 3.20 15.48 -10.54
C SER A 215 2.75 16.32 -9.35
N TRP A 216 1.76 15.86 -8.60
CA TRP A 216 1.33 16.50 -7.35
C TRP A 216 2.46 16.53 -6.32
N PHE A 217 3.12 15.40 -6.09
CA PHE A 217 4.20 15.31 -5.11
C PHE A 217 5.42 16.14 -5.54
N ASP A 218 5.75 16.20 -6.82
CA ASP A 218 6.80 17.07 -7.35
C ASP A 218 6.53 18.55 -7.06
N GLN A 219 5.26 18.99 -7.15
CA GLN A 219 4.88 20.35 -6.77
C GLN A 219 5.03 20.58 -5.27
N VAL A 220 4.65 19.60 -4.44
CA VAL A 220 4.79 19.65 -2.97
C VAL A 220 6.27 19.67 -2.57
N ARG A 221 7.09 18.79 -3.14
CA ARG A 221 8.53 18.70 -2.95
C ARG A 221 9.27 19.97 -3.36
N ALA A 222 8.84 20.60 -4.45
CA ALA A 222 9.35 21.91 -4.89
C ALA A 222 8.84 23.10 -4.07
N GLY A 223 8.00 22.88 -3.04
CA GLY A 223 7.41 23.96 -2.23
C GLY A 223 6.37 24.81 -2.98
N ARG A 224 5.94 24.39 -4.18
CA ARG A 224 4.94 25.09 -5.00
C ARG A 224 3.50 24.75 -4.58
N ARG A 225 3.32 23.70 -3.78
CA ARG A 225 2.03 23.23 -3.30
C ARG A 225 2.11 22.85 -1.83
N SER A 226 1.09 23.22 -1.06
CA SER A 226 0.88 22.73 0.30
C SER A 226 -0.16 21.61 0.32
N PHE A 227 -0.22 20.87 1.41
CA PHE A 227 -1.19 19.82 1.63
C PHE A 227 -1.80 19.91 3.03
N ARG A 228 -2.90 19.19 3.24
CA ARG A 228 -3.58 19.11 4.53
C ARG A 228 -3.87 17.65 4.83
N LEU A 229 -3.63 17.27 6.08
CA LEU A 229 -3.93 15.96 6.60
C LEU A 229 -5.41 15.89 7.01
N LYS A 230 -6.09 14.76 6.79
CA LYS A 230 -7.50 14.59 7.17
C LYS A 230 -7.69 14.89 8.66
N GLY A 231 -8.68 15.72 8.96
CA GLY A 231 -9.00 16.14 10.34
C GLY A 231 -8.10 17.24 10.89
N SER A 232 -7.05 17.66 10.18
CA SER A 232 -6.20 18.78 10.59
C SER A 232 -6.65 20.08 9.92
N LEU A 233 -6.89 21.15 10.68
CA LEU A 233 -7.16 22.48 10.08
C LEU A 233 -5.91 23.13 9.46
N GLN A 234 -4.73 22.66 9.87
CA GLN A 234 -3.43 23.20 9.52
C GLN A 234 -3.00 22.80 8.10
N SER A 235 -2.36 23.73 7.39
CA SER A 235 -1.71 23.46 6.10
C SER A 235 -0.22 23.17 6.31
N TYR A 236 0.33 22.25 5.54
CA TYR A 236 1.71 21.79 5.65
C TYR A 236 2.46 21.90 4.33
N THR A 237 3.77 22.14 4.44
CA THR A 237 4.76 21.82 3.40
C THR A 237 5.60 20.64 3.88
N LEU A 238 6.47 20.08 3.03
CA LEU A 238 7.41 19.04 3.49
C LEU A 238 8.46 19.57 4.48
N ALA A 239 8.72 20.87 4.50
CA ALA A 239 9.74 21.46 5.37
C ALA A 239 9.20 21.78 6.76
N ASN A 240 7.99 22.36 6.85
CA ASN A 240 7.38 22.80 8.11
C ASN A 240 5.87 23.10 7.93
N PRO A 241 5.09 23.23 9.04
CA PRO A 241 3.76 23.82 8.98
C PRO A 241 3.80 25.21 8.34
N THR A 242 2.85 25.49 7.45
CA THR A 242 2.76 26.79 6.78
C THR A 242 1.91 27.74 7.63
N ASP A 243 2.40 28.95 7.94
CA ASP A 243 1.60 29.97 8.65
C ASP A 243 0.37 30.47 7.88
N GLN A 244 0.21 30.02 6.63
CA GLN A 244 -0.97 30.24 5.82
C GLN A 244 -2.17 29.49 6.40
N LYS A 245 -2.84 30.12 7.37
CA LYS A 245 -4.24 29.82 7.71
C LYS A 245 -5.08 30.15 6.48
N ARG A 246 -5.31 29.16 5.62
CA ARG A 246 -6.25 29.31 4.51
C ARG A 246 -7.65 29.50 5.11
N PRO A 247 -8.48 30.40 4.55
CA PRO A 247 -9.84 30.58 5.02
C PRO A 247 -10.63 29.26 5.03
N PRO A 248 -11.61 29.12 5.95
CA PRO A 248 -12.36 27.88 6.18
C PRO A 248 -12.98 27.30 4.90
N ALA A 249 -13.23 25.98 4.90
CA ALA A 249 -13.61 25.20 3.71
C ALA A 249 -14.79 25.79 2.91
N TRP A 250 -15.77 26.41 3.58
CA TRP A 250 -16.90 27.08 2.92
C TRP A 250 -16.49 28.23 2.00
N GLU A 251 -15.39 28.92 2.33
CA GLU A 251 -14.87 30.04 1.53
C GLU A 251 -14.16 29.53 0.27
N THR A 252 -13.51 28.36 0.36
CA THR A 252 -12.92 27.68 -0.80
C THR A 252 -14.00 27.09 -1.72
N GLN A 253 -15.10 26.59 -1.14
CA GLN A 253 -16.27 26.12 -1.89
C GLN A 253 -16.93 27.25 -2.69
N ARG A 254 -16.98 28.46 -2.11
CA ARG A 254 -17.49 29.68 -2.78
C ARG A 254 -16.61 30.13 -3.95
N VAL A 255 -15.30 29.99 -3.84
CA VAL A 255 -14.36 30.30 -4.93
C VAL A 255 -14.48 29.26 -6.05
N ASN A 256 -14.60 27.97 -5.72
CA ASN A 256 -14.76 26.91 -6.71
C ASN A 256 -16.12 26.92 -7.41
N SER A 257 -17.22 27.25 -6.71
CA SER A 257 -18.54 27.43 -7.33
C SER A 257 -18.56 28.64 -8.27
N ASN A 258 -17.89 29.74 -7.92
CA ASN A 258 -17.68 30.88 -8.83
C ASN A 258 -16.81 30.52 -10.05
N ARG A 259 -15.83 29.62 -9.90
CA ARG A 259 -15.00 29.18 -11.03
C ARG A 259 -15.77 28.25 -11.98
N ARG A 260 -16.61 27.37 -11.43
CA ARG A 260 -17.50 26.49 -12.21
C ARG A 260 -18.52 27.29 -13.03
N SER A 261 -19.13 28.31 -12.44
CA SER A 261 -20.10 29.16 -13.16
C SER A 261 -19.45 29.98 -14.28
N ILE A 262 -18.18 30.37 -14.14
CA ILE A 262 -17.40 31.02 -15.20
C ILE A 262 -17.02 30.02 -16.31
N SER A 263 -16.62 28.79 -15.96
CA SER A 263 -16.31 27.77 -16.97
C SER A 263 -17.54 27.28 -17.72
N GLU A 264 -18.70 27.12 -17.05
CA GLU A 264 -19.96 26.74 -17.69
C GLU A 264 -20.45 27.79 -18.68
N ARG A 265 -20.31 29.09 -18.35
CA ARG A 265 -20.62 30.18 -19.30
C ARG A 265 -19.75 30.12 -20.56
N ARG A 266 -18.46 29.81 -20.43
CA ARG A 266 -17.55 29.64 -21.57
C ARG A 266 -17.86 28.39 -22.39
N SER A 267 -18.29 27.30 -21.76
CA SER A 267 -18.71 26.09 -22.45
C SER A 267 -20.02 26.28 -23.23
N THR A 268 -20.97 27.06 -22.72
CA THR A 268 -22.21 27.36 -23.44
C THR A 268 -22.02 28.24 -24.67
N GLU A 269 -20.97 29.07 -24.72
CA GLU A 269 -20.64 29.87 -25.92
C GLU A 269 -19.95 29.04 -27.02
N ALA A 270 -19.23 27.97 -26.67
CA ALA A 270 -18.52 27.12 -27.64
C ALA A 270 -19.41 26.07 -28.34
N VAL A 271 -20.57 25.73 -27.75
CA VAL A 271 -21.46 24.67 -28.26
C VAL A 271 -22.33 25.11 -29.45
N ASN A 272 -22.39 26.41 -29.76
CA ASN A 272 -23.11 26.91 -30.95
C ASN A 272 -22.24 26.98 -32.23
N SER A 273 -21.07 26.32 -32.25
CA SER A 273 -20.27 26.20 -33.47
C SER A 273 -20.74 25.01 -34.32
N PRO A 274 -21.13 25.22 -35.60
CA PRO A 274 -21.68 24.19 -36.49
C PRO A 274 -20.69 23.07 -36.88
N ASP A 275 -19.42 23.15 -36.45
CA ASP A 275 -18.39 22.15 -36.78
C ASP A 275 -18.36 20.92 -35.84
N SER A 276 -19.13 20.92 -34.74
CA SER A 276 -19.04 19.88 -33.70
C SER A 276 -19.74 18.55 -34.02
N GLU A 277 -20.75 18.54 -34.90
CA GLU A 277 -21.47 17.30 -35.27
C GLU A 277 -20.64 16.37 -36.17
N SER A 278 -19.69 16.91 -36.95
CA SER A 278 -18.86 16.11 -37.85
C SER A 278 -17.82 15.27 -37.09
N ASN A 279 -17.26 15.83 -36.01
CA ASN A 279 -16.28 15.14 -35.17
C ASN A 279 -16.92 14.03 -34.34
N GLN A 280 -18.16 14.20 -33.89
CA GLN A 280 -18.84 13.19 -33.08
C GLN A 280 -19.21 11.93 -33.89
N ARG A 281 -19.52 12.08 -35.19
CA ARG A 281 -19.74 10.93 -36.10
C ARG A 281 -18.45 10.18 -36.41
N SER A 282 -17.33 10.88 -36.55
CA SER A 282 -16.01 10.29 -36.80
C SER A 282 -15.52 9.41 -35.64
N VAL A 283 -15.75 9.84 -34.39
CA VAL A 283 -15.36 9.04 -33.20
C VAL A 283 -16.18 7.75 -33.10
N LYS A 284 -17.50 7.81 -33.33
CA LYS A 284 -18.37 6.62 -33.27
C LYS A 284 -17.97 5.53 -34.29
N ILE A 285 -17.57 5.93 -35.50
CA ILE A 285 -17.12 4.99 -36.54
C ILE A 285 -15.80 4.31 -36.12
N LYS A 286 -14.86 5.05 -35.54
CA LYS A 286 -13.58 4.48 -35.06
C LYS A 286 -13.78 3.43 -33.95
N TYR A 287 -14.68 3.70 -33.00
CA TYR A 287 -15.01 2.74 -31.94
C TYR A 287 -15.69 1.46 -32.48
N LEU A 288 -16.57 1.60 -33.47
CA LEU A 288 -17.21 0.45 -34.11
C LEU A 288 -16.18 -0.45 -34.82
N ILE A 289 -15.22 0.14 -35.53
CA ILE A 289 -14.14 -0.61 -36.21
C ILE A 289 -13.28 -1.35 -35.17
N LEU A 290 -12.89 -0.68 -34.09
CA LEU A 290 -12.11 -1.30 -33.00
C LEU A 290 -12.84 -2.49 -32.35
N MET A 291 -14.15 -2.38 -32.12
CA MET A 291 -14.93 -3.48 -31.58
C MET A 291 -15.03 -4.67 -32.54
N VAL A 292 -15.24 -4.43 -33.84
CA VAL A 292 -15.32 -5.50 -34.84
C VAL A 292 -13.98 -6.23 -34.98
N VAL A 293 -12.86 -5.50 -35.01
CA VAL A 293 -11.52 -6.09 -35.10
C VAL A 293 -11.19 -6.88 -33.82
N GLY A 294 -11.50 -6.33 -32.64
CA GLY A 294 -11.33 -7.03 -31.37
C GLY A 294 -12.13 -8.32 -31.30
N PHE A 295 -13.39 -8.30 -31.72
CA PHE A 295 -14.26 -9.48 -31.76
C PHE A 295 -13.73 -10.56 -32.71
N ALA A 296 -13.30 -10.18 -33.92
CA ALA A 296 -12.72 -11.11 -34.88
C ALA A 296 -11.44 -11.79 -34.34
N PHE A 297 -10.61 -11.05 -33.62
CA PHE A 297 -9.40 -11.60 -32.99
C PHE A 297 -9.73 -12.63 -31.90
N VAL A 298 -10.69 -12.32 -31.02
CA VAL A 298 -11.15 -13.26 -29.98
C VAL A 298 -11.72 -14.54 -30.61
N CYS A 299 -12.56 -14.41 -31.65
CA CYS A 299 -13.08 -15.57 -32.38
C CYS A 299 -11.95 -16.42 -32.98
N HIS A 300 -10.93 -15.79 -33.57
CA HIS A 300 -9.78 -16.51 -34.14
C HIS A 300 -9.02 -17.32 -33.09
N VAL A 301 -8.73 -16.72 -31.93
CA VAL A 301 -8.03 -17.40 -30.82
C VAL A 301 -8.83 -18.61 -30.32
N LEU A 302 -10.15 -18.47 -30.19
CA LEU A 302 -11.03 -19.57 -29.76
C LEU A 302 -11.04 -20.72 -30.78
N ILE A 303 -11.12 -20.41 -32.08
CA ILE A 303 -11.08 -21.42 -33.15
C ILE A 303 -9.76 -22.20 -33.11
N VAL A 304 -8.62 -21.50 -32.97
CA VAL A 304 -7.29 -22.14 -32.88
C VAL A 304 -7.19 -23.05 -31.66
N ARG A 305 -7.69 -22.63 -30.49
CA ARG A 305 -7.71 -23.46 -29.28
C ARG A 305 -8.58 -24.71 -29.46
N CYS A 306 -9.79 -24.57 -30.02
CA CYS A 306 -10.67 -25.69 -30.30
C CYS A 306 -10.03 -26.71 -31.25
N TYR A 307 -9.29 -26.25 -32.27
CA TYR A 307 -8.58 -27.12 -33.20
C TYR A 307 -7.45 -27.90 -32.50
N LYS A 308 -6.68 -27.23 -31.63
CA LYS A 308 -5.59 -27.86 -30.85
C LYS A 308 -6.12 -28.95 -29.92
N ILE A 309 -7.25 -28.70 -29.24
CA ILE A 309 -7.91 -29.69 -28.37
C ILE A 309 -8.40 -30.90 -29.17
N LYS A 310 -9.03 -30.70 -30.33
CA LYS A 310 -9.48 -31.81 -31.20
C LYS A 310 -8.30 -32.67 -31.67
N LYS A 311 -7.18 -32.04 -32.05
CA LYS A 311 -5.96 -32.76 -32.47
C LYS A 311 -5.40 -33.64 -31.34
N LEU A 312 -5.30 -33.10 -30.13
CA LEU A 312 -4.83 -33.85 -28.96
C LEU A 312 -5.73 -35.04 -28.61
N LYS A 313 -7.06 -34.86 -28.67
CA LYS A 313 -8.01 -35.98 -28.47
C LYS A 313 -7.83 -37.08 -29.51
N GLY A 314 -7.61 -36.73 -30.78
CA GLY A 314 -7.36 -37.71 -31.85
C GLY A 314 -6.06 -38.51 -31.64
N GLU A 315 -5.00 -37.86 -31.15
CA GLU A 315 -3.73 -38.53 -30.85
C GLU A 315 -3.82 -39.46 -29.64
N LEU A 316 -4.59 -39.09 -28.59
CA LEU A 316 -4.82 -39.94 -27.42
C LEU A 316 -5.60 -41.21 -27.77
N VAL A 317 -6.63 -41.12 -28.61
CA VAL A 317 -7.40 -42.30 -29.08
C VAL A 317 -6.50 -43.26 -29.86
N LYS A 318 -5.63 -42.73 -30.75
CA LYS A 318 -4.67 -43.57 -31.50
C LYS A 318 -3.63 -44.26 -30.60
N ARG A 319 -3.24 -43.64 -29.48
CA ARG A 319 -2.32 -44.25 -28.50
C ARG A 319 -3.00 -45.30 -27.62
N GLY A 320 -4.29 -45.13 -27.32
CA GLY A 320 -5.08 -46.13 -26.60
C GLY A 320 -5.24 -47.43 -27.40
N ALA A 321 -5.58 -47.33 -28.69
CA ALA A 321 -5.79 -48.49 -29.57
C ALA A 321 -4.52 -49.33 -29.85
N ARG A 322 -3.31 -48.83 -29.57
CA ARG A 322 -2.05 -49.58 -29.73
C ARG A 322 -1.64 -50.39 -28.50
N ARG A 323 -2.36 -50.30 -27.38
CA ARG A 323 -2.03 -51.03 -26.14
C ARG A 323 -2.82 -52.32 -25.95
N GLU A 324 -3.77 -52.63 -26.82
CA GLU A 324 -4.64 -53.81 -26.74
C GLU A 324 -4.36 -54.89 -27.82
N GLY A 325 -3.25 -54.78 -28.55
CA GLY A 325 -2.77 -55.81 -29.49
C GLY A 325 -1.35 -56.22 -29.16
#